data_AF-A0A7J6R6Y0-F1
#
_entry.id   AF-A0A7J6R6Y0-F1
#
_cell.length_a   1.000
_cell.length_b   1.000
_cell.length_c   1.000
_cell.angle_alpha   90.00
_cell.angle_beta   90.00
_cell.angle_gamma   90.00
#
_symmetry.space_group_name_H-M   'P 1'
#
loop_
_entity.id
_entity.type
_entity.pdbx_description
1 polymer ?
#
loop_
_entity_poly.entity_id
_entity_poly.type
_entity_poly.pdbx_seq_one_letter_code
_entity_poly.pdbx_strand_id
1 'polypeptide(L)'
;MSSGKEHQLDAVYVDLQDALALREKYIGVGIHDYSRGNRRSIELSPHIRYVAPNARIPGFFVLEEGVYHIYSDPENPTEEDMAFEIPTLGEYYEDMNTLFRIRTSGPTASFSFLRLRMLETKFELYGMTCAEQENTQCGAIPHRDFYNVRKVDTHIHHSAAMN
;
A
#
# COMPACT_ATOMS: atom_id res chain seq x y z
N MET A 1 27.63 -13.13 -23.19
CA MET A 1 27.53 -13.12 -21.71
C MET A 1 26.69 -11.97 -21.13
N SER A 2 26.44 -10.86 -21.86
CA SER A 2 25.59 -9.74 -21.38
C SER A 2 24.09 -10.07 -21.36
N SER A 3 23.59 -10.70 -22.43
CA SER A 3 22.14 -10.94 -22.63
C SER A 3 21.46 -11.78 -21.54
N GLY A 4 22.19 -12.69 -20.88
CA GLY A 4 21.61 -13.52 -19.80
C GLY A 4 21.34 -12.76 -18.50
N LYS A 5 22.09 -11.68 -18.23
CA LYS A 5 21.87 -10.85 -17.02
C LYS A 5 20.74 -9.84 -17.21
N GLU A 6 20.57 -9.32 -18.42
CA GLU A 6 19.45 -8.43 -18.77
C GLU A 6 18.12 -9.16 -18.65
N HIS A 7 18.00 -10.36 -19.22
CA HIS A 7 16.78 -11.15 -19.10
C HIS A 7 16.46 -11.53 -17.63
N GLN A 8 17.47 -11.75 -16.79
CA GLN A 8 17.27 -12.03 -15.38
C GLN A 8 16.76 -10.80 -14.61
N LEU A 9 17.20 -9.60 -14.98
CA LEU A 9 16.71 -8.35 -14.38
C LEU A 9 15.26 -8.06 -14.81
N ASP A 10 14.92 -8.28 -16.07
CA ASP A 10 13.56 -8.10 -16.57
C ASP A 10 12.57 -9.01 -15.82
N ALA A 11 12.94 -10.27 -15.56
CA ALA A 11 12.13 -11.19 -14.77
C ALA A 11 11.92 -10.70 -13.32
N VAL A 12 12.95 -10.13 -12.68
CA VAL A 12 12.84 -9.57 -11.33
C VAL A 12 11.90 -8.34 -11.31
N TYR A 13 11.94 -7.50 -12.34
CA TYR A 13 11.02 -6.36 -12.43
C TYR A 13 9.56 -6.82 -12.56
N VAL A 14 9.29 -7.84 -13.38
CA VAL A 14 7.95 -8.42 -13.51
C VAL A 14 7.48 -8.98 -12.17
N ASP A 15 8.31 -9.78 -11.48
CA ASP A 15 7.99 -10.31 -10.14
C ASP A 15 7.63 -9.20 -9.14
N LEU A 16 8.37 -8.09 -9.14
CA LEU A 16 8.08 -6.95 -8.26
C LEU A 16 6.82 -6.18 -8.66
N GLN A 17 6.53 -6.07 -9.97
CA GLN A 17 5.29 -5.46 -10.47
C GLN A 17 4.08 -6.30 -10.07
N ASP A 18 4.17 -7.62 -10.18
CA ASP A 18 3.10 -8.54 -9.75
C ASP A 18 2.84 -8.41 -8.24
N ALA A 19 3.90 -8.33 -7.42
CA ALA A 19 3.75 -8.11 -5.98
C ALA A 19 3.07 -6.77 -5.65
N LEU A 20 3.37 -5.71 -6.40
CA LEU A 20 2.72 -4.41 -6.25
C LEU A 20 1.25 -4.44 -6.71
N ALA A 21 0.96 -5.11 -7.81
CA ALA A 21 -0.40 -5.30 -8.31
C ALA A 21 -1.26 -6.08 -7.30
N LEU A 22 -0.71 -7.13 -6.67
CA LEU A 22 -1.38 -7.84 -5.58
C LEU A 22 -1.68 -6.90 -4.39
N ARG A 23 -0.72 -6.05 -4.01
CA ARG A 23 -0.98 -5.05 -2.97
C ARG A 23 -2.11 -4.10 -3.38
N GLU A 24 -2.17 -3.67 -4.63
CA GLU A 24 -3.24 -2.80 -5.14
C GLU A 24 -4.59 -3.53 -5.22
N LYS A 25 -4.62 -4.81 -5.56
CA LYS A 25 -5.83 -5.66 -5.52
C LYS A 25 -6.48 -5.65 -4.13
N TYR A 26 -5.69 -5.82 -3.07
CA TYR A 26 -6.22 -5.96 -1.69
C TYR A 26 -6.26 -4.66 -0.88
N ILE A 27 -5.31 -3.74 -1.08
CA ILE A 27 -5.14 -2.52 -0.28
C ILE A 27 -5.42 -1.26 -1.10
N GLY A 28 -5.72 -1.37 -2.40
CA GLY A 28 -6.00 -0.25 -3.32
C GLY A 28 -7.24 0.59 -2.98
N VAL A 29 -7.82 0.40 -1.80
CA VAL A 29 -8.73 1.37 -1.19
C VAL A 29 -7.91 2.59 -0.79
N GLY A 30 -8.06 3.67 -1.56
CA GLY A 30 -7.65 5.00 -1.12
C GLY A 30 -8.44 5.38 0.14
N ILE A 31 -7.93 5.02 1.32
CA ILE A 31 -8.42 5.56 2.59
C ILE A 31 -8.02 7.03 2.62
N HIS A 32 -8.95 7.86 2.15
CA HIS A 32 -8.94 9.33 2.16
C HIS A 32 -7.87 10.02 1.31
N ASP A 33 -8.32 10.54 0.17
CA ASP A 33 -7.71 11.69 -0.47
C ASP A 33 -7.97 12.96 0.38
N TYR A 34 -6.97 13.40 1.14
CA TYR A 34 -6.99 14.70 1.81
C TYR A 34 -6.58 15.85 0.88
N SER A 35 -6.35 15.60 -0.42
CA SER A 35 -6.14 16.66 -1.40
C SER A 35 -7.48 17.30 -1.79
N ARG A 36 -8.00 18.13 -0.88
CA ARG A 36 -8.79 19.29 -1.31
C ARG A 36 -7.89 20.16 -2.20
N GLY A 37 -7.92 19.88 -3.49
CA GLY A 37 -7.42 20.76 -4.54
C GLY A 37 -6.15 20.32 -5.25
N ASN A 38 -6.15 19.19 -5.96
CA ASN A 38 -5.81 19.21 -7.40
C ASN A 38 -6.19 17.88 -8.04
N ARG A 39 -6.94 17.94 -9.15
CA ARG A 39 -7.43 16.77 -9.91
C ARG A 39 -6.27 15.94 -10.46
N ARG A 40 -5.88 14.90 -9.74
CA ARG A 40 -5.52 13.63 -10.37
C ARG A 40 -6.43 12.61 -9.72
N SER A 41 -7.53 12.29 -10.40
CA SER A 41 -8.28 11.08 -10.13
C SER A 41 -7.30 9.94 -10.33
N ILE A 42 -6.71 9.46 -9.23
CA ILE A 42 -6.15 8.12 -9.22
C ILE A 42 -7.37 7.25 -9.49
N GLU A 43 -7.40 6.62 -10.66
CA GLU A 43 -8.42 5.62 -10.96
C GLU A 43 -8.33 4.61 -9.81
N LEU A 44 -9.38 4.59 -8.99
CA LEU A 44 -9.56 3.55 -8.00
C LEU A 44 -9.43 2.22 -8.74
N SER A 45 -8.78 1.24 -8.11
CA SER A 45 -8.81 -0.13 -8.63
C SER A 45 -10.26 -0.45 -9.03
N PRO A 46 -10.52 -0.97 -10.24
CA PRO A 46 -11.87 -1.25 -10.71
C PRO A 46 -12.64 -2.18 -9.77
N HIS A 47 -11.93 -2.91 -8.92
CA HIS A 47 -12.48 -3.85 -7.95
C HIS A 47 -13.04 -3.20 -6.68
N ILE A 48 -12.81 -1.90 -6.44
CA ILE A 48 -13.34 -1.24 -5.23
C ILE A 48 -14.01 0.08 -5.59
N ARG A 49 -15.34 0.03 -5.68
CA ARG A 49 -16.17 1.22 -5.81
C ARG A 49 -16.02 2.07 -4.55
N TYR A 50 -15.48 3.28 -4.69
CA TYR A 50 -15.51 4.25 -3.60
C TYR A 50 -16.96 4.56 -3.22
N VAL A 51 -17.31 4.28 -1.97
CA VAL A 51 -18.58 4.69 -1.39
C VAL A 51 -18.32 5.86 -0.46
N ALA A 52 -19.01 6.98 -0.70
CA ALA A 52 -18.91 8.15 0.16
C ALA A 52 -19.29 7.78 1.60
N PRO A 53 -18.66 8.36 2.64
CA PRO A 53 -18.83 7.98 4.05
C PRO A 53 -20.26 8.01 4.61
N ASN A 54 -21.24 8.54 3.87
CA ASN A 54 -22.65 8.64 4.26
C ASN A 54 -23.61 8.16 3.15
N ALA A 55 -23.10 7.51 2.10
CA ALA A 55 -23.97 6.97 1.06
C ALA A 55 -24.70 5.74 1.62
N ARG A 56 -26.04 5.75 1.49
CA ARG A 56 -26.84 4.56 1.79
C ARG A 56 -26.67 3.59 0.64
N ILE A 57 -26.08 2.42 0.93
CA ILE A 57 -26.11 1.28 0.03
C ILE A 57 -27.35 0.47 0.42
N PRO A 58 -28.43 0.48 -0.38
CA PRO A 58 -29.53 -0.44 -0.15
C PRO A 58 -29.04 -1.87 -0.39
N GLY A 59 -29.31 -2.78 0.54
CA GLY A 59 -28.95 -4.18 0.39
C GLY A 59 -29.10 -4.97 1.69
N PHE A 60 -28.99 -6.28 1.57
CA PHE A 60 -29.11 -7.23 2.67
C PHE A 60 -27.75 -7.87 2.93
N PHE A 61 -27.39 -7.96 4.21
CA PHE A 61 -26.14 -8.59 4.63
C PHE A 61 -26.33 -10.09 4.76
N VAL A 62 -25.48 -10.85 4.07
CA VAL A 62 -25.41 -12.30 4.19
C VAL A 62 -23.98 -12.67 4.57
N LEU A 63 -23.85 -13.53 5.58
CA LEU A 63 -22.56 -14.04 6.03
C LEU A 63 -22.27 -15.36 5.32
N GLU A 64 -21.28 -15.36 4.44
CA GLU A 64 -20.87 -16.54 3.66
C GLU A 64 -19.38 -16.75 3.88
N GLU A 65 -18.99 -17.96 4.31
CA GLU A 65 -17.59 -18.32 4.58
C GLU A 65 -16.83 -17.36 5.53
N GLY A 66 -17.55 -16.64 6.39
CA GLY A 66 -16.96 -15.67 7.33
C GLY A 66 -16.77 -14.26 6.75
N VAL A 67 -17.20 -14.02 5.51
CA VAL A 67 -17.21 -12.72 4.84
C VAL A 67 -18.65 -12.22 4.74
N TYR A 68 -18.86 -10.94 5.00
CA TYR A 68 -20.16 -10.31 4.79
C TYR A 68 -20.29 -9.83 3.35
N HIS A 69 -21.28 -10.37 2.65
CA HIS A 69 -21.68 -9.95 1.32
C HIS A 69 -22.92 -9.05 1.42
N ILE A 70 -23.02 -8.09 0.51
CA ILE A 70 -24.15 -7.17 0.40
C ILE A 70 -24.82 -7.43 -0.93
N TYR A 71 -26.04 -7.95 -0.89
CA TYR A 71 -26.86 -8.25 -2.06
C TYR A 71 -27.98 -7.22 -2.22
N SER A 72 -28.29 -6.86 -3.46
CA SER A 72 -29.37 -5.92 -3.78
C SER A 72 -30.77 -6.52 -3.59
N ASP A 73 -30.92 -7.82 -3.84
CA ASP A 73 -32.16 -8.60 -3.70
C ASP A 73 -31.99 -9.71 -2.65
N PRO A 74 -32.89 -9.83 -1.65
CA PRO A 74 -32.80 -10.86 -0.62
C PRO A 74 -33.33 -12.23 -1.05
N GLU A 75 -34.18 -12.32 -2.08
CA GLU A 75 -34.87 -13.55 -2.47
C GLU A 75 -34.08 -14.36 -3.50
N ASN A 76 -33.32 -13.69 -4.37
CA ASN A 76 -32.49 -14.32 -5.40
C ASN A 76 -31.08 -13.68 -5.45
N PRO A 77 -30.22 -13.92 -4.45
CA PRO A 77 -28.87 -13.39 -4.47
C PRO A 77 -28.07 -14.01 -5.62
N THR A 78 -27.61 -13.17 -6.55
CA THR A 78 -26.66 -13.56 -7.61
C THR A 78 -25.34 -12.84 -7.46
N GLU A 79 -24.25 -13.38 -8.03
CA GLU A 79 -22.94 -12.72 -8.03
C GLU A 79 -22.98 -11.35 -8.72
N GLU A 80 -23.83 -11.17 -9.73
CA GLU A 80 -24.04 -9.89 -10.43
C GLU A 80 -24.73 -8.84 -9.56
N ASP A 81 -25.46 -9.27 -8.53
CA ASP A 81 -26.17 -8.40 -7.59
C ASP A 81 -25.32 -7.99 -6.37
N MET A 82 -24.08 -8.48 -6.29
CA MET A 82 -23.16 -8.17 -5.19
C MET A 82 -22.64 -6.74 -5.32
N ALA A 83 -22.77 -5.95 -4.26
CA ALA A 83 -22.36 -4.54 -4.29
C ALA A 83 -20.83 -4.35 -4.44
N PHE A 84 -20.04 -5.35 -4.04
CA PHE A 84 -18.57 -5.32 -4.05
C PHE A 84 -18.00 -6.67 -4.41
N GLU A 85 -17.05 -6.71 -5.35
CA GLU A 85 -16.26 -7.90 -5.63
C GLU A 85 -15.22 -8.08 -4.51
N ILE A 86 -15.33 -9.17 -3.75
CA ILE A 86 -14.39 -9.51 -2.69
C ILE A 86 -13.68 -10.81 -3.09
N PRO A 87 -12.33 -10.85 -3.12
CA PRO A 87 -11.60 -12.07 -3.41
C PRO A 87 -11.97 -13.19 -2.43
N THR A 88 -12.11 -14.41 -2.95
CA THR A 88 -12.38 -15.57 -2.11
C THR A 88 -11.17 -15.94 -1.25
N LEU A 89 -11.40 -16.75 -0.20
CA LEU A 89 -10.30 -17.25 0.62
C LEU A 89 -9.29 -18.09 -0.20
N GLY A 90 -9.78 -18.84 -1.19
CA GLY A 90 -8.94 -19.61 -2.11
C GLY A 90 -8.00 -18.72 -2.93
N GLU A 91 -8.55 -17.69 -3.57
CA GLU A 91 -7.77 -16.70 -4.33
C GLU A 91 -6.73 -16.01 -3.45
N TYR A 92 -7.10 -15.65 -2.22
CA TYR A 92 -6.17 -15.04 -1.26
C TYR A 92 -4.97 -15.94 -0.98
N TYR A 93 -5.18 -17.25 -0.77
CA TYR A 93 -4.07 -18.18 -0.53
C TYR A 93 -3.19 -18.37 -1.77
N GLU A 94 -3.76 -18.39 -2.98
CA GLU A 94 -3.00 -18.47 -4.24
C GLU A 94 -2.15 -17.21 -4.47
N ASP A 95 -2.74 -16.04 -4.27
CA ASP A 95 -2.04 -14.75 -4.36
C ASP A 95 -0.93 -14.64 -3.30
N MET A 96 -1.20 -15.08 -2.07
CA MET A 96 -0.21 -15.13 -1.00
C MET A 96 0.95 -16.08 -1.34
N ASN A 97 0.66 -17.24 -1.92
CA ASN A 97 1.70 -18.18 -2.39
C ASN A 97 2.55 -17.55 -3.49
N THR A 98 1.96 -16.78 -4.39
CA THR A 98 2.69 -16.01 -5.40
C THR A 98 3.64 -15.01 -4.75
N LEU A 99 3.17 -14.25 -3.75
CA LEU A 99 4.01 -13.32 -3.00
C LEU A 99 5.15 -14.01 -2.27
N PHE A 100 4.90 -15.18 -1.67
CA PHE A 100 5.95 -15.98 -1.03
C PHE A 100 6.98 -16.52 -2.01
N ARG A 101 6.56 -16.94 -3.20
CA ARG A 101 7.46 -17.34 -4.29
C ARG A 101 8.38 -16.19 -4.70
N ILE A 102 7.83 -15.00 -4.91
CA ILE A 102 8.58 -13.79 -5.27
C ILE A 102 9.59 -13.44 -4.17
N ARG A 103 9.15 -13.44 -2.90
CA ARG A 103 10.00 -13.14 -1.74
C ARG A 103 11.18 -14.11 -1.62
N THR A 104 10.95 -15.39 -1.88
CA THR A 104 11.97 -16.45 -1.71
C THR A 104 12.87 -16.62 -2.94
N SER A 105 12.56 -15.93 -4.03
CA SER A 105 13.39 -15.89 -5.25
C SER A 105 14.77 -15.27 -4.96
N GLY A 106 15.83 -16.04 -5.19
CA GLY A 106 17.22 -15.60 -4.99
C GLY A 106 17.61 -14.35 -5.80
N PRO A 107 17.27 -14.27 -7.10
CA PRO A 107 17.49 -13.07 -7.92
C PRO A 107 16.79 -11.82 -7.36
N THR A 108 15.51 -11.94 -6.98
CA THR A 108 14.72 -10.84 -6.41
C THR A 108 15.27 -10.37 -5.08
N ALA A 109 15.68 -11.30 -4.20
CA ALA A 109 16.32 -10.98 -2.93
C ALA A 109 17.66 -10.27 -3.11
N SER A 110 18.51 -10.76 -4.03
CA SER A 110 19.82 -10.16 -4.31
C SER A 110 19.68 -8.76 -4.90
N PHE A 111 18.77 -8.58 -5.86
CA PHE A 111 18.46 -7.29 -6.46
C PHE A 111 17.96 -6.30 -5.41
N SER A 112 16.99 -6.72 -4.59
CA SER A 112 16.40 -5.87 -3.53
C SER A 112 17.47 -5.45 -2.52
N PHE A 113 18.35 -6.36 -2.09
CA PHE A 113 19.45 -6.04 -1.18
C PHE A 113 20.38 -4.98 -1.76
N LEU A 114 20.86 -5.17 -3.01
CA LEU A 114 21.74 -4.21 -3.67
C LEU A 114 21.06 -2.84 -3.86
N ARG A 115 19.77 -2.85 -4.21
CA ARG A 115 18.99 -1.62 -4.37
C ARG A 115 18.83 -0.87 -3.05
N LEU A 116 18.52 -1.57 -1.96
CA LEU A 116 18.41 -0.99 -0.62
C LEU A 116 19.74 -0.40 -0.15
N ARG A 117 20.86 -1.12 -0.33
CA ARG A 117 22.20 -0.60 -0.03
C ARG A 117 22.55 0.63 -0.84
N MET A 118 22.25 0.63 -2.13
CA MET A 118 22.47 1.81 -2.98
C MET A 118 21.64 3.02 -2.52
N LEU A 119 20.40 2.81 -2.08
CA LEU A 119 19.55 3.88 -1.55
C LEU A 119 20.05 4.41 -0.20
N GLU A 120 20.51 3.53 0.69
CA GLU A 120 21.15 3.88 1.96
C GLU A 120 22.39 4.74 1.73
N THR A 121 23.35 4.27 0.92
CA THR A 121 24.57 5.04 0.60
C THR A 121 24.25 6.37 -0.08
N LYS A 122 23.23 6.42 -0.95
CA LYS A 122 22.79 7.68 -1.56
C LYS A 122 22.27 8.67 -0.51
N PHE A 123 21.54 8.19 0.49
CA PHE A 123 21.04 9.02 1.58
C PHE A 123 22.16 9.48 2.52
N GLU A 124 23.12 8.62 2.84
CA GLU A 124 24.32 8.99 3.60
C GLU A 124 25.13 10.08 2.91
N LEU A 125 25.36 9.94 1.60
CA LEU A 125 26.04 10.96 0.80
C LEU A 125 25.28 12.28 0.83
N TYR A 126 23.96 12.24 0.64
CA TYR A 126 23.11 13.41 0.74
C TYR A 126 23.26 14.10 2.11
N GLY A 127 23.22 13.34 3.21
CA GLY A 127 23.44 13.86 4.56
C GLY A 127 24.80 14.54 4.71
N MET A 128 25.88 13.95 4.18
CA MET A 128 27.21 14.56 4.22
C MET A 128 27.31 15.85 3.41
N THR A 129 26.69 15.92 2.23
CA THR A 129 26.81 17.07 1.33
C THR A 129 25.84 18.20 1.64
N CYS A 130 24.68 17.89 2.23
CA CYS A 130 23.58 18.83 2.41
C CYS A 130 23.37 19.28 3.86
N ALA A 131 24.08 18.69 4.84
CA ALA A 131 23.87 18.99 6.26
C ALA A 131 23.88 20.49 6.61
N GLU A 132 24.85 21.26 6.11
CA GLU A 132 24.95 22.70 6.43
C GLU A 132 23.79 23.50 5.82
N GLN A 133 23.39 23.15 4.59
CA GLN A 133 22.25 23.76 3.92
C GLN A 133 20.95 23.46 4.66
N GLU A 134 20.73 22.21 5.09
CA GLU A 134 19.55 21.82 5.87
C GLU A 134 19.52 22.52 7.23
N ASN A 135 20.66 22.66 7.90
CA ASN A 135 20.75 23.34 9.18
C ASN A 135 20.40 24.83 9.05
N THR A 136 20.91 25.48 7.99
CA THR A 136 20.57 26.88 7.67
C THR A 136 19.08 27.04 7.37
N GLN A 137 18.49 26.12 6.61
CA GLN A 137 17.06 26.14 6.27
C GLN A 137 16.18 25.92 7.51
N CYS A 138 16.57 25.02 8.42
CA CYS A 138 15.88 24.83 9.70
C CYS A 138 15.95 26.09 10.56
N GLY A 139 17.11 26.75 10.62
CA GLY A 139 17.29 28.00 11.36
C GLY A 139 16.52 29.20 10.80
N ALA A 140 16.17 29.18 9.51
CA ALA A 140 15.42 30.26 8.88
C ALA A 140 13.92 30.28 9.26
N ILE A 141 13.39 29.20 9.84
CA ILE A 141 11.98 29.12 10.24
C ILE A 141 11.87 29.25 11.77
N PRO A 142 11.64 30.47 12.31
CA PRO A 142 11.47 30.65 13.74
C PRO A 142 10.27 29.82 14.23
N HIS A 143 10.37 29.29 15.46
CA HIS A 143 9.35 28.46 16.12
C HIS A 143 9.05 27.08 15.48
N ARG A 144 9.91 26.56 14.59
CA ARG A 144 9.78 25.19 14.06
C ARG A 144 10.93 24.30 14.52
N ASP A 145 10.95 24.01 15.81
CA ASP A 145 12.00 23.20 16.47
C ASP A 145 11.49 21.84 16.99
N PHE A 146 12.37 21.10 17.66
CA PHE A 146 12.06 19.81 18.26
C PHE A 146 10.96 19.84 19.33
N TYR A 147 10.57 21.00 19.87
CA TYR A 147 9.48 21.07 20.85
C TYR A 147 8.16 21.45 20.18
N ASN A 148 8.22 22.31 19.16
CA ASN A 148 7.05 22.89 18.53
C ASN A 148 6.48 22.06 17.37
N VAL A 149 7.26 21.16 16.77
CA VAL A 149 6.73 20.22 15.76
C VAL A 149 5.74 19.25 16.42
N ARG A 150 4.63 18.93 15.77
CA ARG A 150 3.69 17.90 16.25
C ARG A 150 4.24 16.52 15.92
N LYS A 151 4.39 15.66 16.94
CA LYS A 151 4.74 14.25 16.78
C LYS A 151 3.59 13.42 17.32
N VAL A 152 3.28 12.33 16.63
CA VAL A 152 2.22 11.39 17.01
C VAL A 152 2.88 10.05 17.22
N ASP A 153 2.56 9.40 18.33
CA ASP A 153 2.91 8.01 18.52
C ASP A 153 2.03 7.16 17.57
N THR A 154 2.67 6.46 16.64
CA THR A 154 1.98 5.64 15.64
C THR A 154 1.64 4.24 16.15
N HIS A 155 2.09 3.85 17.35
CA HIS A 155 1.82 2.54 17.91
C HIS A 155 1.75 2.60 19.45
N ILE A 156 0.55 2.87 19.95
CA ILE A 156 0.24 2.91 21.39
C ILE A 156 -0.87 1.92 21.73
N HIS A 157 -0.73 1.24 22.87
CA HIS A 157 -1.80 0.42 23.43
C HIS A 157 -2.61 1.27 24.41
N HIS A 158 -3.92 1.38 24.20
CA HIS A 158 -4.80 2.20 25.05
C HIS A 158 -4.66 1.88 26.55
N SER A 159 -4.55 0.59 26.90
CA SER A 159 -4.39 0.13 28.29
C SER A 159 -3.02 0.44 28.90
N ALA A 160 -2.02 0.77 28.10
CA ALA A 160 -0.66 1.10 28.52
C ALA A 160 -0.29 2.57 28.23
N ALA A 161 -1.29 3.42 27.97
CA ALA A 161 -1.09 4.82 27.59
C ALA A 161 -0.92 5.77 28.79
N MET A 162 -1.08 5.28 30.02
CA MET A 162 -0.95 6.06 31.25
C MET A 162 0.24 5.54 32.07
N ASN A 163 1.05 6.46 32.59
CA ASN A 163 2.15 6.18 33.52
C ASN A 163 1.67 6.01 34.95
#